data_AF-A0A7S4S9R2-F1
#
_entry.id   AF-A0A7S4S9R2-F1
#
_cell.length_a   1.000
_cell.length_b   1.000
_cell.length_c   1.000
_cell.angle_alpha   90.00
_cell.angle_beta   90.00
_cell.angle_gamma   90.00
#
_symmetry.space_group_name_H-M   'P 1'
#
loop_
_entity.id
_entity.type
_entity.pdbx_description
1 polymer ?
#
loop_
_entity_poly.entity_id
_entity_poly.type
_entity_poly.pdbx_seq_one_letter_code
_entity_poly.pdbx_strand_id
1 'polypeptide(L)'
;MGKKSKTPKKKTSTPPASTNEEENNMNKETYEALNRLSLALNDLDDKIESTTLSHYRHLTNEVSEAHEMMTSGAELIKATSTKYTLVGKVDVAEGAKLTQDLRKGAELVSTGVLVLFDSSIGASRSYRAHAKQSARGVIASLMRLVQCFLDGSALPANAAELRDGNTIGAQRTGAVWEACDGMVKVPKGNRAAMRRELLTWVVECNETMQEFQDTVDLGPLPDGNHGDDDNAEEEDYDDFRDDDDQYTSLEINIATACLALLKCSRGTLNVALKACECAGEQIIQLTDETDDETKKEQQQRRNNAILAWMNRLHSSARKVGDGVTELGMTMYPPMQDLDGILKQVAVQKEALDVIHEIILDAILLPLEEEDTQEQQEMISMTEEVTELAGKIRNASLMREKEVKDAVAAALLKR
;
A
#
# COMPACT_ATOMS: atom_id res chain seq x y z
N MET A 1 -13.39 -89.48 -22.57
CA MET A 1 -13.94 -88.11 -22.45
C MET A 1 -12.97 -87.27 -21.62
N GLY A 2 -12.16 -86.41 -22.23
CA GLY A 2 -11.20 -85.55 -21.53
C GLY A 2 -11.42 -84.09 -21.92
N LYS A 3 -11.83 -83.25 -20.97
CA LYS A 3 -11.96 -81.79 -21.18
C LYS A 3 -10.68 -81.12 -20.68
N LYS A 4 -9.92 -80.50 -21.59
CA LYS A 4 -8.78 -79.63 -21.29
C LYS A 4 -9.29 -78.21 -20.94
N SER A 5 -8.89 -77.74 -19.76
CA SER A 5 -9.00 -76.35 -19.31
C SER A 5 -7.94 -75.48 -20.04
N LYS A 6 -8.36 -74.33 -20.58
CA LYS A 6 -7.49 -73.29 -21.14
C LYS A 6 -7.47 -72.10 -20.16
N THR A 7 -6.32 -71.81 -19.59
CA THR A 7 -6.02 -70.57 -18.85
C THR A 7 -5.65 -69.44 -19.83
N PRO A 8 -6.11 -68.19 -19.62
CA PRO A 8 -5.68 -67.06 -20.44
C PRO A 8 -4.37 -66.45 -19.91
N LYS A 9 -3.41 -66.20 -20.82
CA LYS A 9 -2.15 -65.50 -20.55
C LYS A 9 -2.41 -64.01 -20.31
N LYS A 10 -1.98 -63.53 -19.13
CA LYS A 10 -1.92 -62.11 -18.76
C LYS A 10 -0.75 -61.46 -19.51
N LYS A 11 -1.01 -60.52 -20.43
CA LYS A 11 0.02 -59.66 -21.03
C LYS A 11 0.37 -58.58 -20.00
N THR A 12 1.58 -58.62 -19.46
CA THR A 12 2.21 -57.53 -18.72
C THR A 12 2.80 -56.53 -19.73
N SER A 13 2.12 -55.41 -19.93
CA SER A 13 2.69 -54.24 -20.59
C SER A 13 3.35 -53.36 -19.54
N THR A 14 4.67 -53.28 -19.59
CA THR A 14 5.47 -52.29 -18.86
C THR A 14 5.15 -50.88 -19.42
N PRO A 15 4.92 -49.85 -18.60
CA PRO A 15 4.78 -48.48 -19.10
C PRO A 15 6.15 -47.94 -19.56
N PRO A 16 6.21 -47.09 -20.60
CA PRO A 16 7.46 -46.49 -21.06
C PRO A 16 7.93 -45.44 -20.04
N ALA A 17 9.19 -45.53 -19.62
CA ALA A 17 9.81 -44.65 -18.62
C ALA A 17 10.22 -43.26 -19.14
N SER A 18 9.86 -42.89 -20.37
CA SER A 18 10.39 -41.69 -21.05
C SER A 18 9.49 -40.45 -21.00
N THR A 19 8.26 -40.54 -20.50
CA THR A 19 7.31 -39.40 -20.49
C THR A 19 7.40 -38.55 -19.20
N ASN A 20 7.75 -39.15 -18.06
CA ASN A 20 7.80 -38.44 -16.78
C ASN A 20 8.90 -37.36 -16.68
N GLU A 21 9.97 -37.41 -17.49
CA GLU A 21 11.07 -36.43 -17.44
C GLU A 21 10.71 -35.11 -18.16
N GLU A 22 10.06 -35.17 -19.33
CA GLU A 22 9.63 -33.97 -20.08
C GLU A 22 8.48 -33.22 -19.37
N GLU A 23 7.68 -33.91 -18.58
CA GLU A 23 6.49 -33.36 -17.90
C GLU A 23 6.85 -32.58 -16.64
N ASN A 24 7.78 -33.13 -15.84
CA ASN A 24 8.43 -32.39 -14.75
C ASN A 24 9.23 -31.19 -15.27
N ASN A 25 9.66 -31.24 -16.53
CA ASN A 25 10.40 -30.14 -17.14
C ASN A 25 9.54 -28.88 -17.32
N MET A 26 8.28 -28.97 -17.80
CA MET A 26 7.45 -27.77 -18.02
C MET A 26 7.04 -27.04 -16.74
N ASN A 27 6.67 -27.78 -15.69
CA ASN A 27 6.38 -27.16 -14.39
C ASN A 27 7.63 -26.47 -13.83
N LYS A 28 8.81 -27.08 -13.99
CA LYS A 28 10.09 -26.54 -13.53
C LYS A 28 10.48 -25.29 -14.32
N GLU A 29 10.37 -25.33 -15.64
CA GLU A 29 10.64 -24.18 -16.51
C GLU A 29 9.72 -22.99 -16.16
N THR A 30 8.43 -23.24 -15.93
CA THR A 30 7.50 -22.20 -15.49
C THR A 30 7.88 -21.68 -14.11
N TYR A 31 8.21 -22.54 -13.15
CA TYR A 31 8.65 -22.10 -11.83
C TYR A 31 9.90 -21.20 -11.91
N GLU A 32 10.91 -21.59 -12.71
CA GLU A 32 12.11 -20.80 -12.93
C GLU A 32 11.80 -19.45 -13.61
N ALA A 33 10.88 -19.44 -14.60
CA ALA A 33 10.43 -18.21 -15.22
C ALA A 33 9.74 -17.27 -14.23
N LEU A 34 8.83 -17.80 -13.39
CA LEU A 34 8.16 -17.03 -12.35
C LEU A 34 9.16 -16.51 -11.31
N ASN A 35 10.18 -17.28 -10.95
CA ASN A 35 11.23 -16.82 -10.05
C ASN A 35 12.02 -15.64 -10.66
N ARG A 36 12.35 -15.69 -11.95
CA ARG A 36 12.98 -14.55 -12.65
C ARG A 36 12.09 -13.31 -12.65
N LEU A 37 10.79 -13.46 -12.89
CA LEU A 37 9.84 -12.35 -12.82
C LEU A 37 9.74 -11.80 -11.39
N SER A 38 9.73 -12.67 -10.38
CA SER A 38 9.75 -12.26 -8.98
C SER A 38 11.00 -11.43 -8.66
N LEU A 39 12.18 -11.86 -9.09
CA LEU A 39 13.43 -11.10 -8.91
C LEU A 39 13.38 -9.76 -9.65
N ALA A 40 12.97 -9.74 -10.92
CA ALA A 40 12.83 -8.50 -11.68
C ALA A 40 11.88 -7.50 -10.99
N LEU A 41 10.75 -7.96 -10.46
CA LEU A 41 9.82 -7.14 -9.69
C LEU A 41 10.37 -6.72 -8.32
N ASN A 42 11.33 -7.45 -7.73
CA ASN A 42 12.04 -7.02 -6.52
C ASN A 42 12.97 -5.85 -6.81
N ASP A 43 13.67 -5.90 -7.95
CA ASP A 43 14.70 -4.93 -8.33
C ASP A 43 14.13 -3.57 -8.75
N LEU A 44 12.84 -3.49 -9.05
CA LEU A 44 12.17 -2.22 -9.35
C LEU A 44 12.19 -1.28 -8.14
N ASP A 45 12.74 -0.08 -8.29
CA ASP A 45 12.77 0.91 -7.22
C ASP A 45 11.49 1.77 -7.21
N ASP A 46 10.59 1.48 -6.26
CA ASP A 46 9.36 2.23 -5.99
C ASP A 46 9.55 3.30 -4.91
N LYS A 47 10.79 3.55 -4.48
CA LYS A 47 11.15 4.64 -3.56
C LYS A 47 11.61 5.88 -4.31
N ILE A 48 12.09 5.75 -5.55
CA ILE A 48 12.41 6.90 -6.40
C ILE A 48 11.12 7.67 -6.68
N GLU A 49 11.09 8.93 -6.27
CA GLU A 49 10.01 9.83 -6.65
C GLU A 49 10.03 10.02 -8.17
N SER A 50 8.87 9.87 -8.82
CA SER A 50 8.77 10.26 -10.23
C SER A 50 9.08 11.75 -10.31
N THR A 51 10.11 12.15 -11.04
CA THR A 51 10.46 13.57 -11.19
C THR A 51 9.35 14.34 -11.90
N THR A 52 8.51 13.65 -12.68
CA THR A 52 7.38 14.24 -13.40
C THR A 52 6.20 13.26 -13.40
N LEU A 53 5.04 13.71 -12.90
CA LEU A 53 3.78 13.05 -13.20
C LEU A 53 3.37 13.47 -14.62
N SER A 54 2.87 12.53 -15.43
CA SER A 54 2.37 12.83 -16.78
C SER A 54 0.87 13.11 -16.81
N HIS A 55 0.15 12.63 -15.79
CA HIS A 55 -1.30 12.65 -15.74
C HIS A 55 -1.82 12.65 -14.29
N TYR A 56 -3.09 13.02 -14.10
CA TYR A 56 -3.75 12.94 -12.80
C TYR A 56 -5.16 12.34 -12.92
N ARG A 57 -6.10 13.04 -13.59
CA ARG A 57 -7.50 12.59 -13.75
C ARG A 57 -7.74 11.70 -14.98
N HIS A 58 -7.15 12.06 -16.12
CA HIS A 58 -7.26 11.30 -17.37
C HIS A 58 -6.09 10.31 -17.49
N LEU A 59 -6.38 9.09 -17.91
CA LEU A 59 -5.34 8.10 -18.20
C LEU A 59 -4.81 8.33 -19.61
N THR A 60 -3.50 8.22 -19.80
CA THR A 60 -2.93 8.12 -21.15
C THR A 60 -3.25 6.75 -21.74
N ASN A 61 -3.07 6.59 -23.05
CA ASN A 61 -3.30 5.32 -23.73
C ASN A 61 -2.36 4.23 -23.18
N GLU A 62 -1.09 4.57 -22.97
CA GLU A 62 -0.06 3.68 -22.45
C GLU A 62 -0.38 3.22 -21.02
N VAL A 63 -0.90 4.12 -20.17
CA VAL A 63 -1.34 3.77 -18.80
C VAL A 63 -2.56 2.84 -18.85
N SER A 64 -3.48 3.09 -19.78
CA SER A 64 -4.69 2.28 -19.95
C SER A 64 -4.34 0.88 -20.45
N GLU A 65 -3.45 0.78 -21.44
CA GLU A 65 -2.91 -0.48 -21.97
C GLU A 65 -2.15 -1.25 -20.90
N ALA A 66 -1.29 -0.59 -20.11
CA ALA A 66 -0.59 -1.23 -19.00
C ALA A 66 -1.56 -1.81 -17.97
N HIS A 67 -2.63 -1.09 -17.63
CA HIS A 67 -3.67 -1.58 -16.73
C HIS A 67 -4.45 -2.76 -17.33
N GLU A 68 -4.74 -2.71 -18.64
CA GLU A 68 -5.38 -3.82 -19.34
C GLU A 68 -4.50 -5.07 -19.33
N MET A 69 -3.20 -4.95 -19.62
CA MET A 69 -2.24 -6.06 -19.53
C MET A 69 -2.23 -6.70 -18.13
N MET A 70 -2.22 -5.88 -17.08
CA MET A 70 -2.30 -6.38 -15.69
C MET A 70 -3.61 -7.12 -15.41
N THR A 71 -4.74 -6.58 -15.85
CA THR A 71 -6.07 -7.14 -15.60
C THR A 71 -6.28 -8.43 -16.38
N SER A 72 -6.02 -8.41 -17.70
CA SER A 72 -6.14 -9.58 -18.58
C SER A 72 -5.16 -10.69 -18.19
N GLY A 73 -3.95 -10.33 -17.76
CA GLY A 73 -2.99 -11.29 -17.22
C GLY A 73 -3.51 -11.97 -15.94
N ALA A 74 -4.06 -11.19 -15.00
CA ALA A 74 -4.64 -11.72 -13.77
C ALA A 74 -5.87 -12.60 -14.03
N GLU A 75 -6.75 -12.22 -14.96
CA GLU A 75 -7.91 -13.02 -15.38
C GLU A 75 -7.49 -14.34 -16.02
N LEU A 76 -6.48 -14.33 -16.90
CA LEU A 76 -5.92 -15.53 -17.51
C LEU A 76 -5.35 -16.48 -16.45
N ILE A 77 -4.59 -15.96 -15.48
CA ILE A 77 -4.06 -16.75 -14.36
C ILE A 77 -5.22 -17.36 -13.55
N LYS A 78 -6.23 -16.55 -13.20
CA LYS A 78 -7.36 -16.97 -12.36
C LYS A 78 -8.18 -18.09 -13.03
N ALA A 79 -8.47 -17.93 -14.32
CA ALA A 79 -9.19 -18.93 -15.11
C ALA A 79 -8.38 -20.24 -15.24
N THR A 80 -7.08 -20.10 -15.49
CA THR A 80 -6.19 -21.24 -15.74
C THR A 80 -5.84 -22.01 -14.47
N SER A 81 -5.67 -21.34 -13.33
CA SER A 81 -5.22 -21.96 -12.07
C SER A 81 -6.18 -23.04 -11.58
N THR A 82 -7.48 -22.84 -11.77
CA THR A 82 -8.51 -23.83 -11.44
C THR A 82 -8.36 -25.08 -12.29
N LYS A 83 -8.21 -24.89 -13.60
CA LYS A 83 -8.05 -25.99 -14.54
C LYS A 83 -6.73 -26.72 -14.29
N TYR A 84 -5.65 -25.98 -14.05
CA TYR A 84 -4.35 -26.51 -13.68
C TYR A 84 -4.45 -27.44 -12.46
N THR A 85 -5.13 -27.00 -11.41
CA THR A 85 -5.29 -27.78 -10.20
C THR A 85 -6.18 -29.01 -10.40
N LEU A 86 -7.30 -28.88 -11.11
CA LEU A 86 -8.23 -30.00 -11.32
C LEU A 86 -7.62 -31.07 -12.24
N VAL A 87 -6.97 -30.64 -13.33
CA VAL A 87 -6.32 -31.55 -14.27
C VAL A 87 -5.07 -32.14 -13.65
N GLY A 88 -4.21 -31.32 -13.03
CA GLY A 88 -2.95 -31.75 -12.44
C GLY A 88 -3.11 -32.78 -11.30
N LYS A 89 -4.26 -32.78 -10.60
CA LYS A 89 -4.59 -33.82 -9.60
C LYS A 89 -4.84 -35.19 -10.22
N VAL A 90 -5.34 -35.23 -11.45
CA VAL A 90 -5.71 -36.47 -12.16
C VAL A 90 -4.58 -36.92 -13.08
N ASP A 91 -4.01 -35.96 -13.81
CA ASP A 91 -2.95 -36.15 -14.79
C ASP A 91 -1.98 -34.96 -14.71
N VAL A 92 -0.81 -35.20 -14.12
CA VAL A 92 0.25 -34.20 -13.96
C VAL A 92 0.78 -33.73 -15.32
N ALA A 93 0.83 -34.61 -16.32
CA ALA A 93 1.33 -34.30 -17.65
C ALA A 93 0.40 -33.34 -18.39
N GLU A 94 -0.90 -33.62 -18.33
CA GLU A 94 -1.91 -32.74 -18.92
C GLU A 94 -2.01 -31.41 -18.16
N GLY A 95 -1.90 -31.46 -16.82
CA GLY A 95 -1.83 -30.28 -15.97
C GLY A 95 -0.63 -29.40 -16.31
N ALA A 96 0.55 -30.00 -16.51
CA ALA A 96 1.79 -29.29 -16.82
C ALA A 96 1.69 -28.47 -18.13
N LYS A 97 0.87 -28.88 -19.11
CA LYS A 97 0.65 -28.10 -20.34
C LYS A 97 -0.01 -26.74 -20.07
N LEU A 98 -0.79 -26.63 -18.99
CA LEU A 98 -1.48 -25.40 -18.61
C LEU A 98 -0.54 -24.39 -17.93
N THR A 99 0.69 -24.78 -17.56
CA THR A 99 1.65 -23.83 -16.99
C THR A 99 2.13 -22.79 -17.99
N GLN A 100 2.02 -23.06 -19.29
CA GLN A 100 2.32 -22.08 -20.34
C GLN A 100 1.35 -20.90 -20.28
N ASP A 101 0.06 -21.16 -20.08
CA ASP A 101 -0.96 -20.12 -19.93
C ASP A 101 -0.78 -19.35 -18.61
N LEU A 102 -0.46 -20.06 -17.51
CA LEU A 102 -0.10 -19.43 -16.23
C LEU A 102 1.10 -18.50 -16.37
N ARG A 103 2.15 -18.97 -17.04
CA ARG A 103 3.35 -18.19 -17.32
C ARG A 103 3.04 -16.97 -18.19
N LYS A 104 2.26 -17.13 -19.27
CA LYS A 104 1.86 -16.03 -20.14
C LYS A 104 1.08 -14.96 -19.38
N GLY A 105 0.16 -15.36 -18.51
CA GLY A 105 -0.56 -14.43 -17.65
C GLY A 105 0.38 -13.67 -16.69
N ALA A 106 1.36 -14.37 -16.12
CA ALA A 106 2.37 -13.76 -15.25
C ALA A 106 3.29 -12.76 -15.99
N GLU A 107 3.68 -13.09 -17.22
CA GLU A 107 4.45 -12.21 -18.10
C GLU A 107 3.64 -10.96 -18.46
N LEU A 108 2.35 -11.09 -18.77
CA LEU A 108 1.46 -9.94 -19.02
C LEU A 108 1.33 -9.03 -17.80
N VAL A 109 1.08 -9.60 -16.62
CA VAL A 109 1.02 -8.84 -15.35
C VAL A 109 2.32 -8.07 -15.13
N SER A 110 3.46 -8.76 -15.25
CA SER A 110 4.76 -8.15 -15.01
C SER A 110 5.09 -7.08 -16.05
N THR A 111 4.72 -7.28 -17.32
CA THR A 111 4.90 -6.30 -18.39
C THR A 111 4.11 -5.04 -18.12
N GLY A 112 2.85 -5.14 -17.73
CA GLY A 112 2.03 -3.99 -17.36
C GLY A 112 2.66 -3.19 -16.21
N VAL A 113 3.20 -3.87 -15.20
CA VAL A 113 3.95 -3.18 -14.12
C VAL A 113 5.22 -2.51 -14.66
N LEU A 114 6.02 -3.19 -15.48
CA LEU A 114 7.26 -2.61 -16.03
C LEU A 114 6.99 -1.34 -16.85
N VAL A 115 5.91 -1.31 -17.63
CA VAL A 115 5.48 -0.10 -18.34
C VAL A 115 5.24 1.04 -17.34
N LEU A 116 4.53 0.81 -16.23
CA LEU A 116 4.29 1.86 -15.23
C LEU A 116 5.57 2.37 -14.55
N PHE A 117 6.67 1.61 -14.58
CA PHE A 117 7.97 2.03 -14.05
C PHE A 117 8.82 2.81 -15.06
N ASP A 118 8.41 2.86 -16.32
CA ASP A 118 9.06 3.72 -17.32
C ASP A 118 8.84 5.20 -16.97
N SER A 119 9.92 5.98 -16.98
CA SER A 119 9.89 7.39 -16.59
C SER A 119 9.00 8.25 -17.50
N SER A 120 8.84 7.87 -18.77
CA SER A 120 8.01 8.59 -19.74
C SER A 120 6.51 8.45 -19.44
N ILE A 121 6.12 7.36 -18.79
CA ILE A 121 4.72 7.11 -18.41
C ILE A 121 4.27 8.05 -17.31
N GLY A 122 5.18 8.59 -16.50
CA GLY A 122 4.86 9.56 -15.45
C GLY A 122 3.86 9.03 -14.42
N ALA A 123 3.89 7.74 -14.12
CA ALA A 123 3.14 7.15 -13.02
C ALA A 123 3.69 7.67 -11.68
N SER A 124 2.81 7.90 -10.71
CA SER A 124 3.22 8.32 -9.37
C SER A 124 3.90 7.17 -8.64
N ARG A 125 4.72 7.53 -7.64
CA ARG A 125 5.32 6.56 -6.73
C ARG A 125 4.25 5.62 -6.13
N SER A 126 3.15 6.20 -5.69
CA SER A 126 1.99 5.50 -5.10
C SER A 126 1.43 4.44 -6.06
N TYR A 127 1.22 4.83 -7.32
CA TYR A 127 0.64 3.92 -8.32
C TYR A 127 1.60 2.77 -8.63
N ARG A 128 2.88 3.08 -8.84
CA ARG A 128 3.93 2.07 -9.02
C ARG A 128 4.02 1.09 -7.86
N ALA A 129 3.99 1.58 -6.63
CA ALA A 129 4.04 0.76 -5.42
C ALA A 129 2.84 -0.20 -5.33
N HIS A 130 1.62 0.28 -5.56
CA HIS A 130 0.43 -0.57 -5.58
C HIS A 130 0.49 -1.65 -6.69
N ALA A 131 0.86 -1.28 -7.91
CA ALA A 131 0.96 -2.21 -9.02
C ALA A 131 2.04 -3.28 -8.77
N LYS A 132 3.24 -2.86 -8.33
CA LYS A 132 4.35 -3.73 -7.95
C LYS A 132 3.93 -4.70 -6.84
N GLN A 133 3.33 -4.20 -5.75
CA GLN A 133 2.95 -5.04 -4.62
C GLN A 133 1.90 -6.09 -5.01
N SER A 134 0.87 -5.69 -5.76
CA SER A 134 -0.13 -6.64 -6.26
C SER A 134 0.47 -7.68 -7.21
N ALA A 135 1.36 -7.28 -8.13
CA ALA A 135 2.00 -8.22 -9.06
C ALA A 135 2.85 -9.24 -8.32
N ARG A 136 3.64 -8.80 -7.34
CA ARG A 136 4.40 -9.71 -6.48
C ARG A 136 3.51 -10.71 -5.76
N GLY A 137 2.36 -10.26 -5.26
CA GLY A 137 1.37 -11.14 -4.65
C GLY A 137 0.90 -12.24 -5.61
N VAL A 138 0.54 -11.86 -6.85
CA VAL A 138 0.14 -12.80 -7.90
C VAL A 138 1.26 -13.79 -8.22
N ILE A 139 2.47 -13.30 -8.50
CA ILE A 139 3.61 -14.15 -8.85
C ILE A 139 3.98 -15.09 -7.71
N ALA A 140 4.03 -14.60 -6.46
CA ALA A 140 4.36 -15.43 -5.30
C ALA A 140 3.30 -16.52 -5.04
N SER A 141 2.01 -16.19 -5.13
CA SER A 141 0.93 -17.18 -5.01
C SER A 141 1.00 -18.23 -6.13
N LEU A 142 1.29 -17.80 -7.35
CA LEU A 142 1.40 -18.69 -8.50
C LEU A 142 2.63 -19.62 -8.39
N MET A 143 3.78 -19.10 -7.95
CA MET A 143 4.97 -19.92 -7.66
C MET A 143 4.66 -21.01 -6.62
N ARG A 144 3.95 -20.66 -5.54
CA ARG A 144 3.55 -21.63 -4.51
C ARG A 144 2.60 -22.70 -5.05
N LEU A 145 1.71 -22.34 -5.98
CA LEU A 145 0.83 -23.30 -6.65
C LEU A 145 1.61 -24.24 -7.55
N VAL A 146 2.52 -23.75 -8.40
CA VAL A 146 3.33 -24.62 -9.27
C VAL A 146 4.27 -25.49 -8.44
N GLN A 147 4.85 -24.94 -7.38
CA GLN A 147 5.75 -25.67 -6.48
C GLN A 147 5.09 -26.88 -5.82
N CYS A 148 3.83 -26.78 -5.38
CA CYS A 148 3.16 -27.90 -4.71
C CYS A 148 2.82 -29.06 -5.64
N PHE A 149 2.75 -28.82 -6.96
CA PHE A 149 2.66 -29.89 -7.95
C PHE A 149 4.04 -30.46 -8.30
N LEU A 150 5.09 -29.63 -8.31
CA LEU A 150 6.48 -30.07 -8.51
C LEU A 150 7.00 -30.98 -7.39
N ASP A 151 6.68 -30.67 -6.14
CA ASP A 151 7.08 -31.48 -4.99
C ASP A 151 6.12 -32.65 -4.68
N GLY A 152 5.03 -32.75 -5.45
CA GLY A 152 4.02 -33.79 -5.31
C GLY A 152 3.07 -33.62 -4.13
N SER A 153 3.19 -32.57 -3.31
CA SER A 153 2.34 -32.32 -2.14
C SER A 153 0.88 -32.03 -2.49
N ALA A 154 0.60 -31.58 -3.72
CA ALA A 154 -0.75 -31.38 -4.23
C ALA A 154 -1.40 -32.67 -4.79
N LEU A 155 -0.64 -33.76 -4.93
CA LEU A 155 -1.13 -35.02 -5.47
C LEU A 155 -1.81 -35.86 -4.37
N PRO A 156 -2.94 -36.48 -4.66
CA PRO A 156 -3.64 -37.31 -3.68
C PRO A 156 -2.85 -38.58 -3.39
N ALA A 157 -2.62 -38.89 -2.10
CA ALA A 157 -1.95 -40.12 -1.70
C ALA A 157 -2.85 -41.36 -1.86
N ASN A 158 -4.17 -41.17 -1.91
CA ASN A 158 -5.16 -42.24 -2.04
C ASN A 158 -6.45 -41.77 -2.75
N ALA A 159 -7.32 -42.72 -3.10
CA ALA A 159 -8.57 -42.44 -3.80
C ALA A 159 -9.61 -41.65 -2.97
N ALA A 160 -9.45 -41.59 -1.64
CA ALA A 160 -10.30 -40.78 -0.77
C ALA A 160 -9.89 -39.30 -0.84
N GLU A 161 -8.60 -39.00 -0.82
CA GLU A 161 -8.03 -37.65 -1.00
C GLU A 161 -8.28 -37.10 -2.40
N LEU A 162 -8.31 -37.95 -3.43
CA LEU A 162 -8.69 -37.55 -4.78
C LEU A 162 -10.15 -37.04 -4.85
N ARG A 163 -11.02 -37.54 -3.96
CA ARG A 163 -12.43 -37.14 -3.84
C ARG A 163 -12.64 -35.98 -2.87
N ASP A 164 -11.62 -35.62 -2.09
CA ASP A 164 -11.66 -34.49 -1.18
C ASP A 164 -11.40 -33.18 -1.95
N GLY A 165 -12.28 -32.20 -1.74
CA GLY A 165 -12.17 -30.87 -2.33
C GLY A 165 -11.07 -30.02 -1.68
N ASN A 166 -10.66 -30.32 -0.44
CA ASN A 166 -9.79 -29.47 0.38
C ASN A 166 -8.30 -29.88 0.35
N THR A 167 -7.77 -30.16 -0.84
CA THR A 167 -6.35 -30.45 -1.04
C THR A 167 -5.47 -29.19 -0.95
N ILE A 168 -4.16 -29.37 -0.73
CA ILE A 168 -3.16 -28.28 -0.81
C ILE A 168 -3.26 -27.51 -2.14
N GLY A 169 -3.42 -28.19 -3.28
CA GLY A 169 -3.58 -27.54 -4.58
C GLY A 169 -4.80 -26.61 -4.65
N ALA A 170 -5.93 -27.01 -4.04
CA ALA A 170 -7.13 -26.18 -3.96
C ALA A 170 -6.92 -24.93 -3.10
N GLN A 171 -6.26 -25.07 -1.93
CA GLN A 171 -5.92 -23.93 -1.07
C GLN A 171 -4.97 -22.95 -1.78
N ARG A 172 -3.94 -23.45 -2.48
CA ARG A 172 -3.04 -22.61 -3.28
C ARG A 172 -3.76 -21.92 -4.43
N THR A 173 -4.73 -22.59 -5.06
CA THR A 173 -5.58 -21.99 -6.09
C THR A 173 -6.40 -20.83 -5.52
N GLY A 174 -6.98 -21.00 -4.33
CA GLY A 174 -7.69 -19.93 -3.62
C GLY A 174 -6.81 -18.72 -3.34
N ALA A 175 -5.56 -18.94 -2.90
CA ALA A 175 -4.59 -17.85 -2.70
C ALA A 175 -4.19 -17.15 -4.01
N VAL A 176 -4.13 -17.88 -5.13
CA VAL A 176 -3.94 -17.29 -6.47
C VAL A 176 -5.14 -16.42 -6.86
N TRP A 177 -6.36 -16.88 -6.61
CA TRP A 177 -7.57 -16.11 -6.90
C TRP A 177 -7.61 -14.81 -6.12
N GLU A 178 -7.35 -14.86 -4.83
CA GLU A 178 -7.33 -13.67 -3.97
C GLU A 178 -6.27 -12.67 -4.44
N ALA A 179 -5.08 -13.15 -4.81
CA ALA A 179 -4.03 -12.29 -5.37
C ALA A 179 -4.43 -11.66 -6.71
N CYS A 180 -5.07 -12.43 -7.61
CA CYS A 180 -5.59 -11.90 -8.87
C CYS A 180 -6.71 -10.86 -8.63
N ASP A 181 -7.59 -11.08 -7.66
CA ASP A 181 -8.63 -10.10 -7.29
C ASP A 181 -8.00 -8.83 -6.71
N GLY A 182 -6.89 -8.95 -5.99
CA GLY A 182 -6.06 -7.82 -5.56
C GLY A 182 -5.48 -7.01 -6.72
N MET A 183 -5.05 -7.69 -7.80
CA MET A 183 -4.55 -7.02 -9.01
C MET A 183 -5.62 -6.18 -9.70
N VAL A 184 -6.85 -6.70 -9.82
CA VAL A 184 -7.98 -5.96 -10.42
C VAL A 184 -8.37 -4.73 -9.60
N LYS A 185 -8.07 -4.73 -8.29
CA LYS A 185 -8.31 -3.62 -7.35
C LYS A 185 -7.14 -2.62 -7.27
N VAL A 186 -6.10 -2.76 -8.10
CA VAL A 186 -5.04 -1.75 -8.19
C VAL A 186 -5.67 -0.41 -8.62
N PRO A 187 -5.31 0.71 -7.98
CA PRO A 187 -5.88 2.01 -8.35
C PRO A 187 -5.58 2.35 -9.81
N LYS A 188 -6.60 2.84 -10.54
CA LYS A 188 -6.46 3.23 -11.95
C LYS A 188 -5.88 4.64 -12.05
N GLY A 189 -4.57 4.74 -12.23
CA GLY A 189 -3.85 6.00 -12.45
C GLY A 189 -3.50 6.77 -11.18
N ASN A 190 -2.81 7.90 -11.39
CA ASN A 190 -2.17 8.67 -10.32
C ASN A 190 -3.15 9.19 -9.27
N ARG A 191 -4.28 9.77 -9.69
CA ARG A 191 -5.29 10.29 -8.76
C ARG A 191 -5.81 9.21 -7.82
N ALA A 192 -6.20 8.06 -8.35
CA ALA A 192 -6.77 6.98 -7.55
C ALA A 192 -5.75 6.44 -6.55
N ALA A 193 -4.49 6.30 -6.96
CA ALA A 193 -3.41 5.82 -6.10
C ALA A 193 -3.09 6.82 -4.97
N MET A 194 -2.80 8.08 -5.33
CA MET A 194 -2.47 9.14 -4.37
C MET A 194 -3.61 9.37 -3.37
N ARG A 195 -4.86 9.37 -3.85
CA ARG A 195 -6.03 9.48 -2.98
C ARG A 195 -6.12 8.32 -2.00
N ARG A 196 -5.85 7.09 -2.46
CA ARG A 196 -5.87 5.90 -1.60
C ARG A 196 -4.80 5.97 -0.52
N GLU A 197 -3.59 6.39 -0.85
CA GLU A 197 -2.49 6.54 0.10
C GLU A 197 -2.80 7.62 1.16
N LEU A 198 -3.24 8.81 0.73
CA LEU A 198 -3.69 9.87 1.64
C LEU A 198 -4.80 9.43 2.60
N LEU A 199 -5.79 8.69 2.10
CA LEU A 199 -6.87 8.16 2.94
C LEU A 199 -6.38 7.06 3.88
N THR A 200 -5.37 6.28 3.50
CA THR A 200 -4.75 5.27 4.36
C THR A 200 -4.08 5.96 5.55
N TRP A 201 -3.28 7.00 5.31
CA TRP A 201 -2.68 7.79 6.40
C TRP A 201 -3.73 8.49 7.28
N VAL A 202 -4.85 8.93 6.71
CA VAL A 202 -5.98 9.46 7.51
C VAL A 202 -6.58 8.39 8.42
N VAL A 203 -6.69 7.14 7.96
CA VAL A 203 -7.15 6.02 8.78
C VAL A 203 -6.14 5.72 9.88
N GLU A 204 -4.85 5.62 9.56
CA GLU A 204 -3.78 5.41 10.55
C GLU A 204 -3.77 6.50 11.62
N CYS A 205 -3.99 7.77 11.24
CA CYS A 205 -4.20 8.85 12.21
C CYS A 205 -5.39 8.59 13.13
N ASN A 206 -6.51 8.10 12.62
CA ASN A 206 -7.69 7.81 13.44
C ASN A 206 -7.44 6.64 14.38
N GLU A 207 -6.79 5.57 13.89
CA GLU A 207 -6.45 4.39 14.69
C GLU A 207 -5.49 4.77 15.83
N THR A 208 -4.41 5.49 15.51
CA THR A 208 -3.45 6.00 16.51
C THR A 208 -4.13 6.91 17.53
N MET A 209 -4.99 7.84 17.08
CA MET A 209 -5.72 8.71 17.99
C MET A 209 -6.69 7.93 18.90
N GLN A 210 -7.37 6.91 18.36
CA GLN A 210 -8.31 6.11 19.14
C GLN A 210 -7.57 5.31 20.21
N GLU A 211 -6.48 4.66 19.84
CA GLU A 211 -5.63 3.89 20.76
C GLU A 211 -5.18 4.71 21.97
N PHE A 212 -4.64 5.91 21.74
CA PHE A 212 -4.20 6.77 22.85
C PHE A 212 -5.33 7.52 23.53
N GLN A 213 -6.47 7.76 22.86
CA GLN A 213 -7.65 8.30 23.52
C GLN A 213 -8.24 7.30 24.50
N ASP A 214 -8.31 6.02 24.13
CA ASP A 214 -8.76 4.94 25.02
C ASP A 214 -7.89 4.90 26.28
N THR A 215 -6.56 5.06 26.12
CA THR A 215 -5.62 5.12 27.25
C THR A 215 -5.82 6.36 28.12
N VAL A 216 -6.07 7.53 27.52
CA VAL A 216 -6.40 8.77 28.27
C VAL A 216 -7.73 8.63 29.03
N ASP A 217 -8.71 7.95 28.44
CA ASP A 217 -10.06 7.78 29.00
C ASP A 217 -10.08 6.84 30.22
N LEU A 218 -9.05 5.99 30.39
CA LEU A 218 -8.83 5.21 31.62
C LEU A 218 -8.57 6.11 32.84
N GLY A 219 -8.12 7.35 32.62
CA GLY A 219 -7.73 8.26 33.67
C GLY A 219 -6.30 8.05 34.16
N PRO A 220 -5.83 8.89 35.09
CA PRO A 220 -4.48 8.74 35.64
C PRO A 220 -4.39 7.55 36.60
N LEU A 221 -3.22 6.93 36.67
CA LEU A 221 -2.87 5.95 37.70
C LEU A 221 -3.26 6.48 39.08
N PRO A 222 -3.97 5.68 39.91
CA PRO A 222 -4.30 6.05 41.28
C PRO A 222 -3.01 6.30 42.08
N ASP A 223 -2.92 7.46 42.73
CA ASP A 223 -1.82 7.77 43.65
C ASP A 223 -1.87 6.76 44.84
N GLY A 224 -1.14 5.64 44.76
CA GLY A 224 -1.17 4.64 45.83
C GLY A 224 -0.39 3.34 45.63
N ASN A 225 -0.10 2.91 44.40
CA ASN A 225 0.53 1.59 44.18
C ASN A 225 2.03 1.66 43.87
N HIS A 226 2.80 2.40 44.68
CA HIS A 226 4.22 2.11 44.80
C HIS A 226 4.35 0.91 45.72
N GLY A 227 4.33 -0.28 45.14
CA GLY A 227 4.38 -1.57 45.83
C GLY A 227 5.49 -1.64 46.89
N ASP A 228 5.09 -1.40 48.12
CA ASP A 228 5.72 -1.87 49.35
C ASP A 228 4.56 -2.14 50.34
N ASP A 229 3.67 -3.08 50.00
CA ASP A 229 2.72 -3.62 50.97
C ASP A 229 2.70 -5.15 50.90
N ASP A 230 3.50 -5.74 51.79
CA ASP A 230 3.47 -7.13 52.24
C ASP A 230 2.13 -7.45 52.95
N ASN A 231 0.98 -7.26 52.30
CA ASN A 231 -0.31 -7.73 52.80
C ASN A 231 -1.12 -8.33 51.66
N ALA A 232 -0.75 -9.56 51.31
CA ALA A 232 -1.65 -10.49 50.65
C ALA A 232 -2.83 -10.78 51.57
N GLU A 233 -4.02 -10.28 51.25
CA GLU A 233 -5.29 -10.95 51.56
C GLU A 233 -6.46 -10.33 50.76
N GLU A 234 -7.18 -11.22 50.06
CA GLU A 234 -8.41 -11.05 49.26
C GLU A 234 -8.25 -10.62 47.78
N GLU A 235 -8.01 -11.65 46.96
CA GLU A 235 -8.05 -11.67 45.50
C GLU A 235 -9.43 -11.22 44.95
N ASP A 236 -9.53 -9.97 44.52
CA ASP A 236 -10.47 -9.56 43.48
C ASP A 236 -9.82 -9.84 42.11
N TYR A 237 -10.31 -10.87 41.43
CA TYR A 237 -9.74 -11.35 40.15
C TYR A 237 -9.96 -10.39 38.97
N ASP A 238 -10.57 -9.22 39.18
CA ASP A 238 -10.77 -8.18 38.15
C ASP A 238 -9.64 -7.13 38.11
N ASP A 239 -8.66 -7.16 39.01
CA ASP A 239 -7.58 -6.14 39.10
C ASP A 239 -6.24 -6.56 38.49
N PHE A 240 -6.24 -7.51 37.54
CA PHE A 240 -5.09 -7.77 36.65
C PHE A 240 -4.98 -6.71 35.53
N ARG A 241 -5.16 -5.43 35.85
CA ARG A 241 -4.70 -4.37 34.96
C ARG A 241 -3.25 -4.13 35.34
N ASP A 242 -2.32 -4.50 34.45
CA ASP A 242 -0.93 -4.09 34.61
C ASP A 242 -0.91 -2.56 34.73
N ASP A 243 -0.43 -2.04 35.86
CA ASP A 243 -0.26 -0.60 36.13
C ASP A 243 0.62 0.09 35.05
N ASP A 244 1.30 -0.69 34.21
CA ASP A 244 2.12 -0.23 33.09
C ASP A 244 1.33 0.31 31.89
N ASP A 245 0.01 0.07 31.80
CA ASP A 245 -0.83 0.49 30.67
C ASP A 245 -1.53 1.86 30.88
N GLN A 246 -1.35 2.52 32.02
CA GLN A 246 -2.00 3.80 32.33
C GLN A 246 -1.01 4.97 32.44
N TYR A 247 -1.48 6.16 32.08
CA TYR A 247 -0.69 7.38 32.25
C TYR A 247 -0.67 7.82 33.72
N THR A 248 0.44 8.38 34.16
CA THR A 248 0.44 9.21 35.37
C THR A 248 -0.34 10.52 35.15
N SER A 249 -0.69 11.20 36.24
CA SER A 249 -1.31 12.55 36.23
C SER A 249 -0.51 13.59 35.43
N LEU A 250 0.80 13.39 35.23
CA LEU A 250 1.63 14.27 34.42
C LEU A 250 1.58 13.89 32.94
N GLU A 251 1.70 12.60 32.63
CA GLU A 251 1.74 12.07 31.27
C GLU A 251 0.42 12.23 30.54
N ILE A 252 -0.71 12.16 31.25
CA ILE A 252 -2.03 12.35 30.64
C ILE A 252 -2.18 13.73 29.98
N ASN A 253 -1.54 14.76 30.52
CA ASN A 253 -1.53 16.11 29.93
C ASN A 253 -0.68 16.16 28.66
N ILE A 254 0.46 15.44 28.65
CA ILE A 254 1.34 15.32 27.48
C ILE A 254 0.60 14.55 26.37
N ALA A 255 0.02 13.40 26.71
CA ALA A 255 -0.76 12.57 25.79
C ALA A 255 -1.92 13.34 25.15
N THR A 256 -2.69 14.08 25.96
CA THR A 256 -3.81 14.90 25.49
C THR A 256 -3.36 15.99 24.50
N ALA A 257 -2.23 16.65 24.79
CA ALA A 257 -1.67 17.65 23.89
C ALA A 257 -1.16 17.03 22.58
N CYS A 258 -0.50 15.86 22.65
CA CYS A 258 -0.05 15.12 21.46
C CYS A 258 -1.22 14.65 20.59
N LEU A 259 -2.28 14.11 21.20
CA LEU A 259 -3.53 13.75 20.49
C LEU A 259 -4.11 14.93 19.72
N ALA A 260 -4.04 16.14 20.29
CA ALA A 260 -4.52 17.34 19.63
C ALA A 260 -3.64 17.72 18.40
N LEU A 261 -2.32 17.46 18.44
CA LEU A 261 -1.43 17.59 17.28
C LEU A 261 -1.70 16.51 16.22
N LEU A 262 -1.99 15.26 16.62
CA LEU A 262 -2.43 14.21 15.71
C LEU A 262 -3.72 14.58 14.98
N LYS A 263 -4.67 15.25 15.66
CA LYS A 263 -5.87 15.82 15.02
C LYS A 263 -5.53 16.85 13.95
N CYS A 264 -4.52 17.70 14.18
CA CYS A 264 -4.02 18.62 13.16
C CYS A 264 -3.41 17.85 11.97
N SER A 265 -2.65 16.78 12.23
CA SER A 265 -2.04 15.93 11.20
C SER A 265 -3.08 15.33 10.27
N ARG A 266 -4.14 14.72 10.83
CA ARG A 266 -5.30 14.26 10.08
C ARG A 266 -5.97 15.38 9.28
N GLY A 267 -6.11 16.56 9.87
CA GLY A 267 -6.65 17.74 9.20
C GLY A 267 -5.82 18.11 7.97
N THR A 268 -4.51 18.23 8.12
CA THR A 268 -3.56 18.58 7.06
C THR A 268 -3.60 17.59 5.90
N LEU A 269 -3.67 16.28 6.17
CA LEU A 269 -3.83 15.25 5.12
C LEU A 269 -5.13 15.44 4.32
N ASN A 270 -6.23 15.78 4.98
CA ASN A 270 -7.50 16.07 4.30
C ASN A 270 -7.42 17.35 3.45
N VAL A 271 -6.72 18.39 3.90
CA VAL A 271 -6.49 19.60 3.09
C VAL A 271 -5.61 19.29 1.88
N ALA A 272 -4.53 18.53 2.05
CA ALA A 272 -3.65 18.12 0.96
C ALA A 272 -4.42 17.35 -0.12
N LEU A 273 -5.34 16.46 0.29
CA LEU A 273 -6.25 15.77 -0.63
C LEU A 273 -7.15 16.76 -1.39
N LYS A 274 -7.81 17.70 -0.69
CA LYS A 274 -8.67 18.71 -1.34
C LYS A 274 -7.87 19.60 -2.31
N ALA A 275 -6.66 19.99 -1.93
CA ALA A 275 -5.78 20.82 -2.74
C ALA A 275 -5.34 20.10 -4.02
N CYS A 276 -5.01 18.79 -3.94
CA CYS A 276 -4.74 17.97 -5.12
C CYS A 276 -5.96 17.84 -6.04
N GLU A 277 -7.17 17.69 -5.49
CA GLU A 277 -8.39 17.64 -6.30
C GLU A 277 -8.67 18.96 -7.03
N CYS A 278 -8.47 20.10 -6.37
CA CYS A 278 -8.61 21.43 -6.94
C CYS A 278 -7.58 21.69 -8.05
N ALA A 279 -6.30 21.37 -7.82
CA ALA A 279 -5.26 21.47 -8.84
C ALA A 279 -5.55 20.56 -10.05
N GLY A 280 -6.05 19.34 -9.79
CA GLY A 280 -6.44 18.40 -10.83
C GLY A 280 -7.61 18.86 -11.70
N GLU A 281 -8.54 19.66 -11.16
CA GLU A 281 -9.63 20.25 -11.95
C GLU A 281 -9.13 21.33 -12.92
N GLN A 282 -8.13 22.10 -12.51
CA GLN A 282 -7.51 23.12 -13.37
C GLN A 282 -6.80 22.50 -14.57
N ILE A 283 -6.12 21.36 -14.40
CA ILE A 283 -5.50 20.64 -15.52
C ILE A 283 -6.56 20.28 -16.59
N ILE A 284 -7.75 19.86 -16.18
CA ILE A 284 -8.84 19.54 -17.12
C ILE A 284 -9.30 20.80 -17.84
N GLN A 285 -9.58 21.89 -17.09
CA GLN A 285 -10.04 23.15 -17.67
C GLN A 285 -9.02 23.76 -18.63
N LEU A 286 -7.73 23.55 -18.36
CA LEU A 286 -6.67 24.01 -19.24
C LEU A 286 -6.65 23.25 -20.57
N THR A 287 -7.12 21.99 -20.64
CA THR A 287 -7.00 21.10 -21.81
C THR A 287 -7.89 21.49 -23.02
N ASP A 288 -8.45 22.70 -23.05
CA ASP A 288 -9.24 23.20 -24.19
C ASP A 288 -8.40 23.31 -25.47
N GLU A 289 -9.00 22.87 -26.59
CA GLU A 289 -8.38 22.83 -27.91
C GLU A 289 -8.19 24.25 -28.47
N THR A 290 -7.06 24.88 -28.18
CA THR A 290 -6.62 26.08 -28.90
C THR A 290 -5.86 25.66 -30.17
N ASP A 291 -6.08 26.32 -31.30
CA ASP A 291 -5.32 26.06 -32.54
C ASP A 291 -3.93 26.72 -32.54
N ASP A 292 -3.63 27.56 -31.55
CA ASP A 292 -2.37 28.31 -31.45
C ASP A 292 -1.28 27.45 -30.78
N GLU A 293 -0.24 27.07 -31.54
CA GLU A 293 0.88 26.25 -31.07
C GLU A 293 1.60 26.87 -29.86
N THR A 294 1.72 28.20 -29.80
CA THR A 294 2.38 28.91 -28.69
C THR A 294 1.60 28.73 -27.39
N LYS A 295 0.27 28.81 -27.47
CA LYS A 295 -0.62 28.62 -26.33
C LYS A 295 -0.64 27.16 -25.88
N LYS A 296 -0.55 26.19 -26.80
CA LYS A 296 -0.42 24.76 -26.46
C LYS A 296 0.86 24.49 -25.67
N GLU A 297 2.01 25.03 -26.10
CA GLU A 297 3.27 24.87 -25.36
C GLU A 297 3.19 25.49 -23.97
N GLN A 298 2.63 26.69 -23.84
CA GLN A 298 2.46 27.38 -22.57
C GLN A 298 1.55 26.59 -21.61
N GLN A 299 0.43 26.08 -22.12
CA GLN A 299 -0.50 25.24 -21.39
C GLN A 299 0.14 23.93 -20.94
N GLN A 300 0.95 23.29 -21.78
CA GLN A 300 1.68 22.09 -21.41
C GLN A 300 2.70 22.37 -20.30
N ARG A 301 3.44 23.48 -20.37
CA ARG A 301 4.37 23.91 -19.30
C ARG A 301 3.62 24.12 -17.98
N ARG A 302 2.47 24.80 -18.03
CA ARG A 302 1.62 25.01 -16.86
C ARG A 302 1.10 23.69 -16.28
N ASN A 303 0.59 22.78 -17.11
CA ASN A 303 0.14 21.46 -16.69
C ASN A 303 1.26 20.67 -15.99
N ASN A 304 2.46 20.68 -16.58
CA ASN A 304 3.62 20.02 -16.00
C ASN A 304 4.01 20.64 -14.64
N ALA A 305 3.94 21.96 -14.49
CA ALA A 305 4.21 22.64 -13.22
C ALA A 305 3.18 22.28 -12.14
N ILE A 306 1.89 22.23 -12.48
CA ILE A 306 0.82 21.79 -11.57
C ILE A 306 1.08 20.35 -11.13
N LEU A 307 1.37 19.45 -12.07
CA LEU A 307 1.65 18.05 -11.80
C LEU A 307 2.88 17.85 -10.90
N ALA A 308 3.95 18.62 -11.10
CA ALA A 308 5.12 18.62 -10.24
C ALA A 308 4.79 19.12 -8.81
N TRP A 309 4.00 20.19 -8.70
CA TRP A 309 3.52 20.70 -7.41
C TRP A 309 2.67 19.64 -6.67
N MET A 310 1.76 18.96 -7.36
CA MET A 310 0.93 17.89 -6.78
C MET A 310 1.78 16.73 -6.26
N ASN A 311 2.81 16.34 -7.01
CA ASN A 311 3.74 15.30 -6.58
C ASN A 311 4.49 15.72 -5.31
N ARG A 312 5.01 16.95 -5.26
CA ARG A 312 5.71 17.49 -4.07
C ARG A 312 4.79 17.56 -2.84
N LEU A 313 3.55 17.99 -3.02
CA LEU A 313 2.54 18.04 -1.95
C LEU A 313 2.28 16.63 -1.40
N HIS A 314 2.08 15.65 -2.27
CA HIS A 314 1.83 14.27 -1.88
C HIS A 314 3.04 13.61 -1.20
N SER A 315 4.26 13.82 -1.72
CA SER A 315 5.49 13.35 -1.07
C SER A 315 5.66 13.96 0.33
N SER A 316 5.25 15.22 0.52
CA SER A 316 5.28 15.88 1.84
C SER A 316 4.21 15.33 2.78
N ALA A 317 3.00 15.03 2.27
CA ALA A 317 1.93 14.39 3.02
C ALA A 317 2.33 13.01 3.58
N ARG A 318 3.18 12.28 2.87
CA ARG A 318 3.72 11.02 3.38
C ARG A 318 4.47 11.19 4.69
N LYS A 319 5.32 12.21 4.78
CA LYS A 319 6.11 12.47 5.99
C LYS A 319 5.21 12.71 7.21
N VAL A 320 4.05 13.32 7.00
CA VAL A 320 3.04 13.49 8.05
C VAL A 320 2.42 12.16 8.45
N GLY A 321 2.12 11.27 7.50
CA GLY A 321 1.64 9.92 7.78
C GLY A 321 2.66 9.10 8.58
N ASP A 322 3.89 8.98 8.06
CA ASP A 322 4.98 8.25 8.70
C ASP A 322 5.27 8.81 10.13
N GLY A 323 5.27 10.14 10.28
CA GLY A 323 5.53 10.80 11.55
C GLY A 323 4.42 10.64 12.61
N VAL A 324 3.18 10.33 12.22
CA VAL A 324 2.12 9.98 13.18
C VAL A 324 2.44 8.67 13.90
N THR A 325 2.89 7.66 13.16
CA THR A 325 3.33 6.38 13.76
C THR A 325 4.54 6.59 14.67
N GLU A 326 5.52 7.39 14.23
CA GLU A 326 6.71 7.69 15.04
C GLU A 326 6.39 8.44 16.33
N LEU A 327 5.48 9.42 16.28
CA LEU A 327 5.00 10.11 17.49
C LEU A 327 4.22 9.15 18.40
N GLY A 328 3.33 8.33 17.83
CA GLY A 328 2.56 7.33 18.59
C GLY A 328 3.46 6.38 19.38
N MET A 329 4.54 5.87 18.79
CA MET A 329 5.48 5.00 19.49
C MET A 329 6.10 5.62 20.75
N THR A 330 6.20 6.96 20.82
CA THR A 330 6.74 7.66 22.00
C THR A 330 5.69 7.95 23.07
N MET A 331 4.41 7.68 22.78
CA MET A 331 3.29 7.98 23.66
C MET A 331 2.89 6.82 24.58
N TYR A 332 3.42 5.60 24.42
CA TYR A 332 3.07 4.51 25.32
C TYR A 332 3.54 4.78 26.76
N PRO A 333 2.73 4.48 27.79
CA PRO A 333 3.18 4.51 29.17
C PRO A 333 4.20 3.41 29.49
N PRO A 334 5.05 3.60 30.52
CA PRO A 334 5.38 4.89 31.13
C PRO A 334 6.17 5.77 30.14
N MET A 335 5.88 7.07 30.05
CA MET A 335 6.59 7.99 29.16
C MET A 335 7.95 8.40 29.76
N GLN A 336 8.95 7.55 29.60
CA GLN A 336 10.29 7.79 30.14
C GLN A 336 11.08 8.82 29.32
N ASP A 337 10.98 8.77 27.99
CA ASP A 337 11.75 9.61 27.06
C ASP A 337 11.00 10.88 26.62
N LEU A 338 10.93 11.86 27.54
CA LEU A 338 10.28 13.14 27.26
C LEU A 338 10.99 13.96 26.18
N ASP A 339 12.32 13.84 26.05
CA ASP A 339 13.10 14.48 24.99
C ASP A 339 12.77 13.88 23.62
N GLY A 340 12.59 12.55 23.56
CA GLY A 340 12.11 11.83 22.38
C GLY A 340 10.74 12.32 21.91
N ILE A 341 9.80 12.52 22.83
CA ILE A 341 8.47 13.08 22.53
C ILE A 341 8.61 14.48 21.92
N LEU A 342 9.39 15.38 22.55
CA LEU A 342 9.58 16.74 22.04
C LEU A 342 10.23 16.75 20.65
N LYS A 343 11.18 15.87 20.41
CA LYS A 343 11.81 15.70 19.10
C LYS A 343 10.78 15.25 18.05
N GLN A 344 9.95 14.25 18.36
CA GLN A 344 8.95 13.76 17.41
C GLN A 344 7.84 14.77 17.16
N VAL A 345 7.44 15.54 18.18
CA VAL A 345 6.52 16.67 18.02
C VAL A 345 7.08 17.73 17.07
N ALA A 346 8.37 18.07 17.20
CA ALA A 346 9.02 19.03 16.32
C ALA A 346 9.09 18.52 14.86
N VAL A 347 9.46 17.25 14.66
CA VAL A 347 9.50 16.60 13.34
C VAL A 347 8.11 16.60 12.70
N GLN A 348 7.10 16.18 13.46
CA GLN A 348 5.72 16.14 12.97
C GLN A 348 5.24 17.55 12.61
N LYS A 349 5.53 18.54 13.45
CA LYS A 349 5.15 19.93 13.21
C LYS A 349 5.80 20.50 11.95
N GLU A 350 7.08 20.25 11.75
CA GLU A 350 7.81 20.67 10.55
C GLU A 350 7.17 20.07 9.29
N ALA A 351 6.81 18.78 9.33
CA ALA A 351 6.12 18.12 8.22
C ALA A 351 4.75 18.77 7.91
N LEU A 352 4.00 19.18 8.93
CA LEU A 352 2.74 19.92 8.73
C LEU A 352 2.98 21.30 8.10
N ASP A 353 4.00 22.03 8.56
CA ASP A 353 4.31 23.37 8.03
C ASP A 353 4.69 23.32 6.56
N VAL A 354 5.53 22.36 6.15
CA VAL A 354 5.92 22.18 4.75
C VAL A 354 4.69 22.01 3.85
N ILE A 355 3.67 21.26 4.26
CA ILE A 355 2.44 21.09 3.49
C ILE A 355 1.65 22.40 3.41
N HIS A 356 1.48 23.09 4.54
CA HIS A 356 0.75 24.35 4.55
C HIS A 356 1.45 25.41 3.71
N GLU A 357 2.78 25.48 3.74
CA GLU A 357 3.58 26.37 2.89
C GLU A 357 3.37 26.02 1.41
N ILE A 358 3.49 24.75 1.02
CA ILE A 358 3.24 24.31 -0.36
C ILE A 358 1.85 24.73 -0.85
N ILE A 359 0.82 24.64 0.00
CA ILE A 359 -0.56 24.99 -0.35
C ILE A 359 -0.75 26.51 -0.43
N LEU A 360 -0.24 27.26 0.55
CA LEU A 360 -0.40 28.71 0.63
C LEU A 360 0.45 29.44 -0.42
N ASP A 361 1.61 28.88 -0.79
CA ASP A 361 2.50 29.42 -1.84
C ASP A 361 2.06 29.03 -3.26
N ALA A 362 1.04 28.19 -3.42
CA ALA A 362 0.55 27.73 -4.73
C ALA A 362 0.13 28.90 -5.66
N ILE A 363 -0.19 30.06 -5.07
CA ILE A 363 -0.63 31.28 -5.75
C ILE A 363 0.57 32.12 -6.26
N LEU A 364 1.77 31.95 -5.69
CA LEU A 364 2.87 32.92 -5.80
C LEU A 364 4.03 32.54 -6.74
N LEU A 365 3.95 31.44 -7.49
CA LEU A 365 5.00 31.08 -8.44
C LEU A 365 4.72 31.73 -9.80
N PRO A 366 5.42 32.82 -10.18
CA PRO A 366 5.22 33.42 -11.49
C PRO A 366 5.77 32.47 -12.56
N LEU A 367 4.98 32.26 -13.62
CA LEU A 367 5.56 31.85 -14.89
C LEU A 367 6.38 33.05 -15.38
N GLU A 368 7.69 32.90 -15.55
CA GLU A 368 8.52 33.96 -16.14
C GLU A 368 8.04 34.24 -17.57
N GLU A 369 7.25 35.31 -17.72
CA GLU A 369 6.93 35.89 -19.02
C GLU A 369 8.06 36.87 -19.38
N GLU A 370 8.81 36.57 -20.45
CA GLU A 370 9.88 37.48 -20.89
C GLU A 370 9.34 38.80 -21.49
N ASP A 371 8.04 38.94 -21.79
CA ASP A 371 7.53 40.14 -22.50
C ASP A 371 6.13 40.66 -22.09
N THR A 372 5.45 40.06 -21.10
CA THR A 372 4.15 40.56 -20.61
C THR A 372 4.13 40.69 -19.08
N GLN A 373 3.67 41.84 -18.58
CA GLN A 373 3.63 42.18 -17.14
C GLN A 373 2.51 41.45 -16.37
N GLU A 374 1.88 40.42 -16.93
CA GLU A 374 0.81 39.68 -16.27
C GLU A 374 1.40 38.53 -15.46
N GLN A 375 1.54 38.73 -14.15
CA GLN A 375 1.79 37.64 -13.20
C GLN A 375 0.60 36.67 -13.24
N GLN A 376 0.68 35.62 -14.06
CA GLN A 376 -0.33 34.56 -14.04
C GLN A 376 -0.14 33.69 -12.81
N GLU A 377 -1.20 33.59 -11.99
CA GLU A 377 -1.28 32.62 -10.90
C GLU A 377 -1.08 31.20 -11.45
N MET A 378 -0.09 30.47 -10.92
CA MET A 378 0.22 29.11 -11.35
C MET A 378 -0.97 28.18 -11.06
N ILE A 379 -1.50 28.24 -9.83
CA ILE A 379 -2.62 27.41 -9.36
C ILE A 379 -3.61 28.26 -8.56
N SER A 380 -4.86 28.33 -9.03
CA SER A 380 -5.95 28.98 -8.30
C SER A 380 -6.52 28.02 -7.26
N MET A 381 -6.06 28.10 -6.01
CA MET A 381 -6.68 27.35 -4.91
C MET A 381 -8.03 27.97 -4.51
N THR A 382 -9.02 27.14 -4.13
CA THR A 382 -10.28 27.66 -3.59
C THR A 382 -10.08 28.32 -2.23
N GLU A 383 -10.89 29.34 -1.92
CA GLU A 383 -10.88 30.03 -0.62
C GLU A 383 -11.06 29.04 0.55
N GLU A 384 -11.90 28.02 0.37
CA GLU A 384 -12.08 26.96 1.37
C GLU A 384 -10.77 26.23 1.69
N VAL A 385 -9.96 25.90 0.67
CA VAL A 385 -8.71 25.16 0.85
C VAL A 385 -7.66 26.02 1.55
N THR A 386 -7.51 27.29 1.14
CA THR A 386 -6.53 28.21 1.73
C THR A 386 -6.92 28.60 3.16
N GLU A 387 -8.20 28.85 3.43
CA GLU A 387 -8.69 29.14 4.78
C GLU A 387 -8.48 27.94 5.72
N LEU A 388 -8.80 26.73 5.26
CA LEU A 388 -8.63 25.51 6.05
C LEU A 388 -7.14 25.24 6.33
N ALA A 389 -6.27 25.40 5.34
CA ALA A 389 -4.82 25.29 5.52
C ALA A 389 -4.30 26.29 6.57
N GLY A 390 -4.72 27.56 6.47
CA GLY A 390 -4.34 28.61 7.43
C GLY A 390 -4.81 28.33 8.86
N LYS A 391 -6.06 27.88 9.02
CA LYS A 391 -6.62 27.49 10.33
C LYS A 391 -5.85 26.34 10.96
N ILE A 392 -5.54 25.29 10.19
CA ILE A 392 -4.83 24.12 10.71
C ILE A 392 -3.38 24.45 11.02
N ARG A 393 -2.70 25.27 10.20
CA ARG A 393 -1.35 25.77 10.48
C ARG A 393 -1.30 26.47 11.84
N ASN A 394 -2.20 27.42 12.08
CA ASN A 394 -2.28 28.14 13.35
C ASN A 394 -2.62 27.21 14.52
N ALA A 395 -3.54 26.26 14.31
CA ALA A 395 -3.87 25.27 15.32
C ALA A 395 -2.64 24.42 15.70
N SER A 396 -1.89 23.92 14.71
CA SER A 396 -0.70 23.09 14.94
C SER A 396 0.38 23.82 15.74
N LEU A 397 0.57 25.14 15.51
CA LEU A 397 1.53 25.96 16.27
C LEU A 397 1.13 26.07 17.75
N MET A 398 -0.17 26.23 18.01
CA MET A 398 -0.68 26.22 19.39
C MET A 398 -0.50 24.84 20.04
N ARG A 399 -0.79 23.75 19.32
CA ARG A 399 -0.66 22.37 19.85
C ARG A 399 0.78 22.02 20.20
N GLU A 400 1.74 22.41 19.36
CA GLU A 400 3.16 22.19 19.65
C GLU A 400 3.58 22.89 20.96
N LYS A 401 3.12 24.13 21.17
CA LYS A 401 3.37 24.86 22.40
C LYS A 401 2.73 24.18 23.61
N GLU A 402 1.48 23.72 23.48
CA GLU A 402 0.79 22.97 24.56
C GLU A 402 1.58 21.73 24.98
N VAL A 403 2.15 20.97 24.03
CA VAL A 403 2.99 19.81 24.37
C VAL A 403 4.27 20.24 25.09
N LYS A 404 4.96 21.27 24.60
CA LYS A 404 6.18 21.80 25.23
C LYS A 404 5.92 22.24 26.67
N ASP A 405 4.81 22.95 26.89
CA ASP A 405 4.42 23.43 28.22
C ASP A 405 4.06 22.25 29.15
N ALA A 406 3.39 21.22 28.64
CA ALA A 406 3.06 20.01 29.41
C ALA A 406 4.32 19.20 29.80
N VAL A 407 5.27 19.02 28.87
CA VAL A 407 6.54 18.34 29.15
C VAL A 407 7.38 19.12 30.15
N ALA A 408 7.47 20.45 30.00
CA ALA A 408 8.18 21.29 30.96
C ALA A 408 7.58 21.20 32.37
N ALA A 409 6.24 21.17 32.48
CA ALA A 409 5.55 20.99 33.75
C ALA A 409 5.82 19.60 34.37
N ALA A 410 5.92 18.54 33.56
CA ALA A 410 6.26 17.21 34.03
C ALA A 410 7.72 17.13 34.55
N LEU A 411 8.66 17.72 33.82
CA LEU A 411 10.08 17.80 34.21
C LEU A 411 10.31 18.59 35.50
N LEU A 412 9.49 19.60 35.79
CA LEU A 412 9.58 20.37 37.05
C LEU A 412 9.08 19.60 38.28
N LYS A 413 8.27 18.56 38.08
CA LYS A 413 7.69 17.74 39.16
C LYS A 413 8.42 16.41 39.38
N ARG A 414 9.23 15.97 38.43
CA ARG A 414 10.24 14.91 38.61
C ARG A 414 11.44 15.49 39.35
#